data_AF-A0A016V452-F1
#
_entry.id   AF-A0A016V452-F1
#
_cell.length_a   1.000
_cell.length_b   1.000
_cell.length_c   1.000
_cell.angle_alpha   90.00
_cell.angle_beta   90.00
_cell.angle_gamma   90.00
#
_symmetry.space_group_name_H-M   'P 1'
#
loop_
_entity.id
_entity.type
_entity.pdbx_description
1 polymer ?
#
loop_
_entity_poly.entity_id
_entity_poly.type
_entity_poly.pdbx_seq_one_letter_code
_entity_poly.pdbx_strand_id
1 'polypeptide(L)'
;MLLLFALLLGVDAIKILQLADFHLDVDYSVTGDAKQMCHNVSSGAPGKLGKYGDYMCDAPEPLVVFALREAKRLVPDPDLVIWTGDNIPHIDNYDWNYVNNVMNITTTALFNQFPNTTILPTFGNHDYSPANAFDRNSVLYKACWELWKKQIDPSEKDRFLLGGYYKHRLGNTTVLMLNTNLYYRPNKAYDNFTNKEDPADQFAFMQSELETASKCRKQPSPGCSQTVHIVAHIAPGAFERTPNFTWFRDPYNEKFLKLTVDYADVIGMMIFGHHHTDTFHLVKDANGTAVQFVLMSPAVTPWFSSLNGAGANNPAFRLYDANYDGTFNDITTYYVNLTELNASPSNTSFLSEYSFKGAYNIKGLINLSAMVDLVERIKKDRAVLSTYISYNSVLWDPKMPVDIYLGGQLCSMEFADYPRYYSCLAQYNSSALHGFYMVMVVLLAVWLSDLLS
;
A
#
# COMPACT_ATOMS: atom_id res chain seq x y z
N MET A 1 2.93 48.47 27.47
CA MET A 1 1.93 47.53 26.92
C MET A 1 2.65 46.71 25.84
N LEU A 2 3.26 45.58 26.23
CA LEU A 2 3.97 44.70 25.29
C LEU A 2 2.94 43.81 24.58
N LEU A 3 2.76 44.04 23.27
CA LEU A 3 2.07 43.10 22.39
C LEU A 3 2.99 41.90 22.15
N LEU A 4 2.67 40.76 22.76
CA LEU A 4 3.18 39.46 22.35
C LEU A 4 2.57 39.13 20.98
N PHE A 5 3.33 39.33 19.91
CA PHE A 5 3.12 38.61 18.67
C PHE A 5 3.50 37.15 18.93
N ALA A 6 2.51 36.32 19.23
CA ALA A 6 2.64 34.90 19.00
C ALA A 6 2.69 34.71 17.48
N LEU A 7 3.91 34.64 16.91
CA LEU A 7 4.08 33.89 15.67
C LEU A 7 3.72 32.45 16.01
N LEU A 8 2.46 32.09 15.79
CA LEU A 8 2.12 30.74 15.40
C LEU A 8 2.91 30.51 14.11
N LEU A 9 4.11 29.93 14.25
CA LEU A 9 4.75 29.20 13.17
C LEU A 9 3.77 28.06 12.85
N GLY A 10 2.76 28.37 12.04
CA GLY A 10 1.89 27.37 11.44
C GLY A 10 2.82 26.45 10.68
N VAL A 11 3.01 25.25 11.21
CA VAL A 11 3.65 24.19 10.44
C VAL A 11 2.68 23.96 9.29
N ASP A 12 3.12 24.25 8.05
CA ASP A 12 2.29 24.12 6.86
C ASP A 12 1.96 22.64 6.64
N ALA A 13 0.88 22.20 7.31
CA ALA A 13 0.34 20.88 7.21
C ALA A 13 -0.48 20.76 5.92
N ILE A 14 -0.37 19.60 5.27
CA ILE A 14 -1.07 19.24 4.05
C ILE A 14 -1.91 17.99 4.29
N LYS A 15 -3.16 18.02 3.82
CA LYS A 15 -4.09 16.91 3.86
C LYS A 15 -4.01 16.12 2.57
N ILE A 16 -3.45 14.92 2.64
CA ILE A 16 -3.32 14.02 1.50
C ILE A 16 -4.32 12.88 1.67
N LEU A 17 -5.31 12.79 0.77
CA LEU A 17 -6.22 11.66 0.69
C LEU A 17 -5.61 10.58 -0.21
N GLN A 18 -5.45 9.35 0.29
CA GLN A 18 -5.07 8.20 -0.52
C GLN A 18 -6.28 7.31 -0.80
N LEU A 19 -6.44 7.00 -2.09
CA LEU A 19 -7.38 6.01 -2.60
C LEU A 19 -6.58 4.96 -3.36
N ALA A 20 -6.84 3.69 -3.12
CA ALA A 20 -6.00 2.60 -3.59
C ALA A 20 -6.85 1.36 -3.87
N ASP A 21 -6.43 0.57 -4.85
CA ASP A 21 -6.87 -0.81 -5.05
C ASP A 21 -8.41 -0.92 -5.11
N PHE A 22 -9.00 -0.18 -6.06
CA PHE A 22 -10.45 -0.20 -6.28
C PHE A 22 -10.91 -1.57 -6.76
N HIS A 23 -10.15 -2.19 -7.68
CA HIS A 23 -10.52 -3.41 -8.39
C HIS A 23 -12.00 -3.41 -8.77
N LEU A 24 -12.40 -2.49 -9.64
CA LEU A 24 -13.77 -2.36 -10.11
C LEU A 24 -14.14 -3.57 -10.98
N ASP A 25 -15.01 -4.42 -10.45
CA ASP A 25 -15.65 -5.51 -11.17
C ASP A 25 -16.93 -5.01 -11.85
N VAL A 26 -16.84 -4.73 -13.16
CA VAL A 26 -17.97 -4.28 -13.97
C VAL A 26 -18.94 -5.41 -14.33
N ASP A 27 -18.54 -6.67 -14.13
CA ASP A 27 -19.32 -7.87 -14.43
C ASP A 27 -19.96 -8.48 -13.17
N TYR A 28 -19.72 -7.87 -12.00
CA TYR A 28 -20.34 -8.27 -10.73
C TYR A 28 -21.87 -8.34 -10.83
N SER A 29 -22.42 -9.44 -10.31
CA SER A 29 -23.86 -9.67 -10.27
C SER A 29 -24.31 -10.05 -8.87
N VAL A 30 -25.39 -9.43 -8.38
CA VAL A 30 -26.02 -9.81 -7.09
C VAL A 30 -26.63 -11.23 -7.10
N THR A 31 -26.79 -11.82 -8.28
CA THR A 31 -27.22 -13.21 -8.48
C THR A 31 -26.08 -14.12 -8.96
N GLY A 32 -24.84 -13.63 -8.95
CA GLY A 32 -23.66 -14.39 -9.36
C GLY A 32 -23.23 -15.45 -8.34
N ASP A 33 -22.10 -16.11 -8.65
CA ASP A 33 -21.49 -17.12 -7.78
C ASP A 33 -20.23 -16.57 -7.11
N ALA A 34 -20.19 -16.54 -5.78
CA ALA A 34 -19.04 -16.10 -4.99
C ALA A 34 -17.76 -16.91 -5.28
N LYS A 35 -17.86 -18.12 -5.85
CA LYS A 35 -16.71 -18.93 -6.27
C LYS A 35 -16.20 -18.60 -7.67
N GLN A 36 -16.88 -17.72 -8.38
CA GLN A 36 -16.59 -17.32 -9.76
C GLN A 36 -16.58 -15.78 -9.85
N MET A 37 -15.90 -15.13 -8.90
CA MET A 37 -15.79 -13.66 -8.81
C MET A 37 -17.14 -12.93 -8.80
N CYS A 38 -18.20 -13.56 -8.29
CA CYS A 38 -19.56 -13.02 -8.29
C CYS A 38 -20.14 -12.75 -9.68
N HIS A 39 -19.60 -13.40 -10.72
CA HIS A 39 -20.14 -13.31 -12.08
C HIS A 39 -21.30 -14.30 -12.25
N ASN A 40 -22.15 -14.02 -13.24
CA ASN A 40 -23.27 -14.92 -13.56
C ASN A 40 -22.75 -16.24 -14.18
N VAL A 41 -23.23 -17.37 -13.66
CA VAL A 41 -22.92 -18.72 -14.18
C VAL A 41 -24.17 -19.40 -14.72
N SER A 42 -24.00 -20.20 -15.77
CA SER A 42 -25.10 -20.86 -16.49
C SER A 42 -25.79 -22.00 -15.71
N SER A 43 -25.18 -22.51 -14.62
CA SER A 43 -25.64 -23.72 -13.93
C SER A 43 -25.56 -23.69 -12.39
N GLY A 44 -25.40 -22.52 -11.78
CA GLY A 44 -25.38 -22.35 -10.32
C GLY A 44 -26.75 -22.01 -9.74
N ALA A 45 -27.03 -22.48 -8.51
CA ALA A 45 -28.11 -21.91 -7.72
C ALA A 45 -27.67 -20.50 -7.27
N PRO A 46 -28.42 -19.43 -7.55
CA PRO A 46 -28.00 -18.08 -7.20
C PRO A 46 -27.91 -17.94 -5.67
N GLY A 47 -26.72 -17.59 -5.18
CA GLY A 47 -26.58 -16.96 -3.87
C GLY A 47 -27.17 -15.54 -3.94
N LYS A 48 -27.74 -15.04 -2.86
CA LYS A 48 -28.10 -13.61 -2.77
C LYS A 48 -26.85 -12.86 -2.30
N LEU A 49 -26.10 -12.32 -3.24
CA LEU A 49 -24.93 -11.48 -2.96
C LEU A 49 -25.35 -10.04 -2.65
N GLY A 50 -24.50 -9.32 -1.92
CA GLY A 50 -24.77 -7.95 -1.49
C GLY A 50 -24.69 -6.92 -2.62
N LYS A 51 -25.49 -5.86 -2.56
CA LYS A 51 -25.41 -4.76 -3.56
C LYS A 51 -24.03 -4.11 -3.60
N TYR A 52 -23.36 -4.03 -2.46
CA TYR A 52 -22.07 -3.36 -2.29
C TYR A 52 -20.89 -4.33 -2.33
N GLY A 53 -21.11 -5.59 -2.73
CA GLY A 53 -20.05 -6.59 -2.87
C GLY A 53 -20.16 -7.74 -1.88
N ASP A 54 -19.17 -8.62 -1.94
CA ASP A 54 -18.97 -9.79 -1.09
C ASP A 54 -17.47 -9.95 -0.85
N TYR A 55 -17.04 -10.48 0.30
CA TYR A 55 -15.62 -10.66 0.58
C TYR A 55 -14.95 -11.65 -0.38
N MET A 56 -15.67 -12.50 -1.10
CA MET A 56 -15.06 -13.39 -2.10
C MET A 56 -14.86 -12.72 -3.48
N CYS A 57 -15.18 -11.44 -3.60
CA CYS A 57 -15.29 -10.77 -4.89
C CYS A 57 -14.65 -9.38 -4.84
N ASP A 58 -14.31 -8.88 -6.02
CA ASP A 58 -13.85 -7.52 -6.17
C ASP A 58 -15.01 -6.51 -6.13
N ALA A 59 -14.68 -5.21 -6.05
CA ALA A 59 -15.65 -4.18 -5.75
C ALA A 59 -16.60 -3.94 -6.94
N PRO A 60 -17.92 -4.07 -6.76
CA PRO A 60 -18.86 -3.63 -7.79
C PRO A 60 -18.92 -2.10 -7.86
N GLU A 61 -19.39 -1.55 -8.97
CA GLU A 61 -19.51 -0.09 -9.16
C GLU A 61 -20.23 0.63 -8.00
N PRO A 62 -21.33 0.10 -7.41
CA PRO A 62 -21.97 0.74 -6.26
C PRO A 62 -21.05 0.93 -5.04
N LEU A 63 -20.08 0.02 -4.80
CA LEU A 63 -19.12 0.17 -3.71
C LEU A 63 -18.10 1.25 -4.02
N VAL A 64 -17.52 1.25 -5.22
CA VAL A 64 -16.53 2.26 -5.65
C VAL A 64 -17.13 3.66 -5.58
N VAL A 65 -18.32 3.86 -6.15
CA VAL A 65 -19.04 5.15 -6.12
C VAL A 65 -19.40 5.56 -4.68
N PHE A 66 -19.82 4.60 -3.85
CA PHE A 66 -20.12 4.85 -2.44
C PHE A 66 -18.87 5.31 -1.67
N ALA A 67 -17.75 4.61 -1.84
CA ALA A 67 -16.47 4.94 -1.20
C ALA A 67 -15.97 6.33 -1.61
N LEU A 68 -16.02 6.67 -2.91
CA LEU A 68 -15.63 7.99 -3.41
C LEU A 68 -16.50 9.12 -2.82
N ARG A 69 -17.81 8.92 -2.77
CA ARG A 69 -18.75 9.89 -2.17
C ARG A 69 -18.47 10.07 -0.67
N GLU A 70 -18.19 8.98 0.03
CA GLU A 70 -17.89 9.01 1.47
C GLU A 70 -16.52 9.63 1.75
N ALA A 71 -15.53 9.40 0.89
CA ALA A 71 -14.25 10.09 0.95
C ALA A 71 -14.43 11.60 0.79
N LYS A 72 -15.25 12.07 -0.16
CA LYS A 72 -15.59 13.49 -0.27
C LYS A 72 -16.39 14.00 0.93
N ARG A 73 -17.28 13.20 1.52
CA ARG A 73 -18.05 13.61 2.71
C ARG A 73 -17.17 13.81 3.94
N LEU A 74 -16.22 12.90 4.15
CA LEU A 74 -15.35 12.88 5.33
C LEU A 74 -14.13 13.79 5.16
N VAL A 75 -13.63 13.92 3.93
CA VAL A 75 -12.50 14.76 3.56
C VAL A 75 -12.94 15.65 2.38
N PRO A 76 -13.73 16.71 2.63
CA PRO A 76 -14.28 17.54 1.55
C PRO A 76 -13.20 18.27 0.77
N ASP A 77 -12.18 18.80 1.44
CA ASP A 77 -11.18 19.65 0.81
C ASP A 77 -9.76 19.15 1.14
N PRO A 78 -9.33 18.02 0.58
CA PRO A 78 -7.93 17.60 0.66
C PRO A 78 -7.08 18.52 -0.22
N ASP A 79 -5.85 18.81 0.21
CA ASP A 79 -4.88 19.56 -0.58
C ASP A 79 -4.38 18.75 -1.78
N LEU A 80 -4.35 17.43 -1.63
CA LEU A 80 -3.91 16.48 -2.64
C LEU A 80 -4.68 15.16 -2.52
N VAL A 81 -5.01 14.56 -3.66
CA VAL A 81 -5.40 13.15 -3.72
C VAL A 81 -4.28 12.36 -4.39
N ILE A 82 -3.82 11.29 -3.75
CA ILE A 82 -2.95 10.30 -4.39
C ILE A 82 -3.78 9.05 -4.69
N TRP A 83 -3.67 8.55 -5.91
CA TRP A 83 -4.38 7.35 -6.36
C TRP A 83 -3.35 6.33 -6.82
N THR A 84 -3.18 5.26 -6.03
CA THR A 84 -2.07 4.31 -6.22
C THR A 84 -2.35 3.17 -7.19
N GLY A 85 -3.49 3.20 -7.90
CA GLY A 85 -3.79 2.26 -8.98
C GLY A 85 -4.57 1.01 -8.55
N ASP A 86 -4.49 -0.04 -9.37
CA ASP A 86 -5.19 -1.33 -9.26
C ASP A 86 -6.71 -1.20 -9.35
N ASN A 87 -7.17 -1.03 -10.58
CA ASN A 87 -8.57 -0.75 -10.93
C ASN A 87 -9.28 -1.95 -11.53
N ILE A 88 -8.53 -2.92 -12.06
CA ILE A 88 -9.07 -4.06 -12.79
C ILE A 88 -9.18 -5.26 -11.83
N PRO A 89 -10.28 -6.03 -11.83
CA PRO A 89 -10.48 -7.09 -10.85
C PRO A 89 -9.56 -8.30 -11.10
N HIS A 90 -9.48 -9.18 -10.11
CA HIS A 90 -8.73 -10.43 -10.09
C HIS A 90 -9.41 -11.51 -10.92
N ILE A 91 -9.67 -11.23 -12.19
CA ILE A 91 -10.24 -12.16 -13.16
C ILE A 91 -9.17 -12.60 -14.17
N ASP A 92 -9.34 -13.80 -14.69
CA ASP A 92 -8.49 -14.31 -15.75
C ASP A 92 -8.89 -13.73 -17.12
N ASN A 93 -7.89 -13.53 -17.99
CA ASN A 93 -8.08 -13.33 -19.44
C ASN A 93 -8.91 -12.10 -19.87
N TYR A 94 -8.80 -10.97 -19.18
CA TYR A 94 -9.29 -9.69 -19.71
C TYR A 94 -8.35 -9.13 -20.78
N ASP A 95 -8.91 -8.36 -21.73
CA ASP A 95 -8.18 -7.75 -22.84
C ASP A 95 -7.95 -6.24 -22.62
N TRP A 96 -7.31 -5.59 -23.60
CA TRP A 96 -7.07 -4.15 -23.56
C TRP A 96 -8.36 -3.32 -23.55
N ASN A 97 -9.45 -3.78 -24.18
CA ASN A 97 -10.71 -3.05 -24.18
C ASN A 97 -11.33 -3.02 -22.79
N TYR A 98 -11.26 -4.14 -22.07
CA TYR A 98 -11.68 -4.22 -20.68
C TYR A 98 -10.88 -3.25 -19.80
N VAL A 99 -9.54 -3.29 -19.86
CA VAL A 99 -8.66 -2.36 -19.11
C VAL A 99 -9.03 -0.91 -19.43
N ASN A 100 -9.09 -0.56 -20.72
CA ASN A 100 -9.38 0.80 -21.13
C ASN A 100 -10.77 1.28 -20.66
N ASN A 101 -11.78 0.40 -20.68
CA ASN A 101 -13.12 0.71 -20.17
C ASN A 101 -13.10 1.00 -18.67
N VAL A 102 -12.52 0.09 -17.87
CA VAL A 102 -12.46 0.23 -16.41
C VAL A 102 -11.63 1.45 -15.99
N MET A 103 -10.51 1.72 -16.66
CA MET A 103 -9.71 2.93 -16.43
C MET A 103 -10.48 4.22 -16.73
N ASN A 104 -11.34 4.24 -17.77
CA ASN A 104 -12.19 5.38 -18.07
C ASN A 104 -13.25 5.61 -16.98
N ILE A 105 -13.94 4.54 -16.55
CA ILE A 105 -14.97 4.59 -15.51
C ILE A 105 -14.38 5.10 -14.19
N THR A 106 -13.31 4.47 -13.72
CA THR A 106 -12.64 4.83 -12.45
C THR A 106 -12.08 6.25 -12.48
N THR A 107 -11.39 6.64 -13.57
CA THR A 107 -10.87 8.01 -13.71
C THR A 107 -12.01 9.03 -13.69
N THR A 108 -13.09 8.79 -14.44
CA THR A 108 -14.22 9.71 -14.51
C THR A 108 -14.93 9.83 -13.16
N ALA A 109 -15.16 8.71 -12.47
CA ALA A 109 -15.77 8.71 -11.14
C ALA A 109 -14.93 9.52 -10.14
N LEU A 110 -13.61 9.30 -10.11
CA LEU A 110 -12.70 9.99 -9.20
C LEU A 110 -12.61 11.50 -9.50
N PHE A 111 -12.42 11.87 -10.77
CA PHE A 111 -12.24 13.27 -11.18
C PHE A 111 -13.55 14.07 -11.02
N ASN A 112 -14.71 13.45 -11.24
CA ASN A 112 -16.00 14.09 -10.98
C ASN A 112 -16.25 14.28 -9.48
N GLN A 113 -15.74 13.38 -8.64
CA GLN A 113 -15.92 13.48 -7.20
C GLN A 113 -15.04 14.57 -6.56
N PHE A 114 -13.85 14.80 -7.13
CA PHE A 114 -12.89 15.82 -6.69
C PHE A 114 -12.48 16.76 -7.84
N PRO A 115 -13.41 17.55 -8.41
CA PRO A 115 -13.17 18.31 -9.64
C PRO A 115 -12.19 19.48 -9.48
N ASN A 116 -11.97 19.94 -8.24
CA ASN A 116 -11.13 21.10 -7.93
C ASN A 116 -9.87 20.71 -7.14
N THR A 117 -9.58 19.42 -7.01
CA THR A 117 -8.41 18.93 -6.28
C THR A 117 -7.40 18.32 -7.25
N THR A 118 -6.12 18.55 -7.01
CA THR A 118 -5.07 17.85 -7.75
C THR A 118 -5.08 16.37 -7.38
N ILE A 119 -5.18 15.51 -8.40
CA ILE A 119 -5.15 14.05 -8.25
C ILE A 119 -3.88 13.53 -8.92
N LEU A 120 -3.02 12.85 -8.16
CA LEU A 120 -1.81 12.21 -8.69
C LEU A 120 -2.04 10.70 -8.85
N PRO A 121 -2.31 10.22 -10.07
CA PRO A 121 -2.44 8.80 -10.36
C PRO A 121 -1.09 8.10 -10.55
N THR A 122 -1.01 6.83 -10.14
CA THR A 122 -0.08 5.84 -10.69
C THR A 122 -0.84 4.55 -11.03
N PHE A 123 -0.14 3.58 -11.58
CA PHE A 123 -0.71 2.30 -12.01
C PHE A 123 -0.47 1.22 -10.98
N GLY A 124 -1.43 0.33 -10.84
CA GLY A 124 -1.25 -0.96 -10.20
C GLY A 124 -0.99 -2.06 -11.22
N ASN A 125 -0.57 -3.24 -10.76
CA ASN A 125 -0.12 -4.32 -11.62
C ASN A 125 -1.25 -4.98 -12.43
N HIS A 126 -2.51 -4.80 -12.03
CA HIS A 126 -3.70 -5.21 -12.77
C HIS A 126 -4.12 -4.21 -13.86
N ASP A 127 -3.61 -2.98 -13.86
CA ASP A 127 -4.01 -1.92 -14.81
C ASP A 127 -3.47 -2.11 -16.24
N TYR A 128 -3.05 -3.33 -16.61
CA TYR A 128 -2.56 -3.67 -17.94
C TYR A 128 -3.08 -5.02 -18.44
N SER A 129 -3.17 -5.18 -19.76
CA SER A 129 -3.58 -6.43 -20.40
C SER A 129 -2.44 -7.01 -21.25
N PRO A 130 -2.01 -8.26 -20.99
CA PRO A 130 -2.43 -9.09 -19.87
C PRO A 130 -1.93 -8.50 -18.53
N ALA A 131 -2.58 -8.89 -17.43
CA ALA A 131 -2.15 -8.50 -16.08
C ALA A 131 -0.65 -8.70 -15.90
N ASN A 132 -0.01 -7.77 -15.17
CA ASN A 132 1.42 -7.79 -14.88
C ASN A 132 2.32 -7.74 -16.13
N ALA A 133 1.99 -7.01 -17.20
CA ALA A 133 2.87 -6.93 -18.39
C ALA A 133 3.33 -5.50 -18.70
N PHE A 134 3.79 -4.79 -17.67
CA PHE A 134 4.29 -3.41 -17.79
C PHE A 134 5.69 -3.38 -18.40
N ASP A 135 5.86 -2.58 -19.45
CA ASP A 135 7.14 -2.29 -20.12
C ASP A 135 7.18 -0.80 -20.52
N ARG A 136 8.28 -0.34 -21.12
CA ARG A 136 8.40 1.00 -21.68
C ARG A 136 7.46 1.24 -22.88
N ASN A 137 7.10 2.50 -23.14
CA ASN A 137 6.36 2.94 -24.33
C ASN A 137 5.01 2.23 -24.57
N SER A 138 4.35 1.84 -23.48
CA SER A 138 3.11 1.06 -23.50
C SER A 138 1.91 1.83 -24.07
N VAL A 139 0.95 1.09 -24.65
CA VAL A 139 -0.37 1.64 -25.08
C VAL A 139 -1.16 2.22 -23.89
N LEU A 140 -0.96 1.65 -22.70
CA LEU A 140 -1.57 2.14 -21.46
C LEU A 140 -1.15 3.57 -21.15
N TYR A 141 0.14 3.87 -21.27
CA TYR A 141 0.66 5.20 -20.97
C TYR A 141 0.11 6.23 -21.94
N LYS A 142 -0.06 5.88 -23.22
CA LYS A 142 -0.69 6.78 -24.21
C LYS A 142 -2.16 7.04 -23.88
N ALA A 143 -2.91 6.01 -23.55
CA ALA A 143 -4.33 6.15 -23.22
C ALA A 143 -4.53 6.95 -21.92
N CYS A 144 -3.79 6.63 -20.87
CA CYS A 144 -3.92 7.29 -19.57
C CYS A 144 -3.33 8.70 -19.57
N TRP A 145 -2.35 9.01 -20.42
CA TRP A 145 -1.94 10.40 -20.62
C TRP A 145 -3.12 11.26 -21.08
N GLU A 146 -3.93 10.79 -22.02
CA GLU A 146 -5.10 11.54 -22.49
C GLU A 146 -6.15 11.76 -21.38
N LEU A 147 -6.30 10.78 -20.48
CA LEU A 147 -7.18 10.87 -19.32
C LEU A 147 -6.63 11.84 -18.25
N TRP A 148 -5.31 11.85 -18.02
CA TRP A 148 -4.71 12.46 -16.82
C TRP A 148 -3.88 13.72 -17.08
N LYS A 149 -3.59 14.08 -18.34
CA LYS A 149 -2.74 15.24 -18.71
C LYS A 149 -3.15 16.60 -18.14
N LYS A 150 -4.37 16.74 -17.60
CA LYS A 150 -4.80 17.96 -16.89
C LYS A 150 -4.26 18.04 -15.46
N GLN A 151 -3.90 16.90 -14.88
CA GLN A 151 -3.35 16.77 -13.52
C GLN A 151 -1.82 16.68 -13.50
N ILE A 152 -1.20 16.38 -14.64
CA ILE A 152 0.24 16.15 -14.77
C ILE A 152 0.85 17.33 -15.53
N ASP A 153 2.00 17.82 -15.06
CA ASP A 153 2.73 18.90 -15.73
C ASP A 153 3.04 18.48 -17.18
N PRO A 154 2.71 19.30 -18.20
CA PRO A 154 3.05 19.00 -19.59
C PRO A 154 4.53 18.68 -19.85
N SER A 155 5.47 19.19 -19.04
CA SER A 155 6.90 18.87 -19.14
C SER A 155 7.22 17.40 -18.84
N GLU A 156 6.32 16.72 -18.13
CA GLU A 156 6.47 15.32 -17.75
C GLU A 156 5.96 14.34 -18.81
N LYS A 157 5.36 14.84 -19.89
CA LYS A 157 4.73 14.01 -20.93
C LYS A 157 5.64 12.90 -21.44
N ASP A 158 6.86 13.24 -21.85
CA ASP A 158 7.75 12.26 -22.48
C ASP A 158 8.19 11.18 -21.48
N ARG A 159 8.37 11.54 -20.21
CA ARG A 159 8.68 10.61 -19.11
C ARG A 159 7.49 9.69 -18.80
N PHE A 160 6.29 10.27 -18.73
CA PHE A 160 5.07 9.52 -18.53
C PHE A 160 4.83 8.52 -19.69
N LEU A 161 5.01 8.95 -20.93
CA LEU A 161 4.86 8.08 -22.10
C LEU A 161 5.96 7.02 -22.20
N LEU A 162 7.15 7.30 -21.64
CA LEU A 162 8.25 6.33 -21.59
C LEU A 162 7.95 5.18 -20.62
N GLY A 163 7.54 5.48 -19.39
CA GLY A 163 7.50 4.46 -18.33
C GLY A 163 6.32 4.55 -17.37
N GLY A 164 5.35 5.43 -17.60
CA GLY A 164 4.20 5.62 -16.71
C GLY A 164 4.54 6.26 -15.37
N TYR A 165 5.71 6.88 -15.25
CA TYR A 165 6.17 7.58 -14.04
C TYR A 165 6.46 9.05 -14.34
N TYR A 166 6.41 9.90 -13.32
CA TYR A 166 6.60 11.35 -13.44
C TYR A 166 6.89 12.00 -12.08
N LYS A 167 7.18 13.31 -12.07
CA LYS A 167 7.24 14.10 -10.84
C LYS A 167 6.19 15.19 -10.77
N HIS A 168 5.84 15.57 -9.54
CA HIS A 168 4.96 16.69 -9.24
C HIS A 168 5.61 17.62 -8.21
N ARG A 169 5.32 18.93 -8.32
CA ARG A 169 5.80 19.95 -7.38
C ARG A 169 4.75 20.19 -6.32
N LEU A 170 5.08 19.88 -5.06
CA LEU A 170 4.19 20.08 -3.92
C LEU A 170 4.82 21.08 -2.96
N GLY A 171 4.45 22.35 -3.07
CA GLY A 171 5.14 23.45 -2.39
C GLY A 171 6.63 23.48 -2.75
N ASN A 172 7.50 23.44 -1.74
CA ASN A 172 8.95 23.36 -1.90
C ASN A 172 9.49 21.92 -1.93
N THR A 173 8.64 20.93 -2.21
CA THR A 173 9.00 19.50 -2.30
C THR A 173 8.76 18.95 -3.70
N THR A 174 9.34 17.78 -3.98
CA THR A 174 9.05 16.99 -5.18
C THR A 174 8.37 15.70 -4.77
N VAL A 175 7.27 15.32 -5.42
CA VAL A 175 6.68 13.98 -5.31
C VAL A 175 7.05 13.18 -6.56
N LEU A 176 7.66 12.01 -6.39
CA LEU A 176 7.91 11.05 -7.47
C LEU A 176 6.77 10.04 -7.51
N MET A 177 6.01 10.07 -8.60
CA MET A 177 4.99 9.07 -8.89
C MET A 177 5.65 7.97 -9.72
N LEU A 178 6.07 6.88 -9.06
CA LEU A 178 6.81 5.79 -9.68
C LEU A 178 5.88 4.67 -10.15
N ASN A 179 6.29 4.01 -11.22
CA ASN A 179 5.70 2.78 -11.75
C ASN A 179 6.53 1.58 -11.26
N THR A 180 6.27 1.11 -10.05
CA THR A 180 6.98 -0.04 -9.46
C THR A 180 6.52 -1.39 -10.00
N ASN A 181 5.50 -1.43 -10.87
CA ASN A 181 5.10 -2.63 -11.61
C ASN A 181 6.22 -3.16 -12.53
N LEU A 182 7.12 -2.26 -12.96
CA LEU A 182 8.34 -2.63 -13.68
C LEU A 182 9.28 -3.50 -12.85
N TYR A 183 9.24 -3.38 -11.52
CA TYR A 183 10.08 -4.15 -10.60
C TYR A 183 9.46 -5.47 -10.17
N TYR A 184 8.21 -5.71 -10.58
CA TYR A 184 7.39 -6.79 -10.08
C TYR A 184 7.88 -8.16 -10.56
N ARG A 185 8.02 -9.12 -9.64
CA ARG A 185 8.51 -10.47 -9.92
C ARG A 185 7.62 -11.23 -10.91
N PRO A 186 6.29 -11.15 -10.84
CA PRO A 186 5.38 -11.70 -11.86
C PRO A 186 5.27 -10.86 -13.13
N ASN A 187 6.05 -9.79 -13.31
CA ASN A 187 5.96 -8.99 -14.53
C ASN A 187 6.36 -9.83 -15.75
N LYS A 188 5.37 -10.14 -16.60
CA LYS A 188 5.44 -10.95 -17.81
C LYS A 188 6.25 -10.29 -18.93
N ALA A 189 6.44 -8.97 -18.88
CA ALA A 189 7.25 -8.25 -19.86
C ALA A 189 8.74 -8.22 -19.51
N TYR A 190 9.16 -8.72 -18.33
CA TYR A 190 10.54 -8.65 -17.85
C TYR A 190 11.57 -9.14 -18.88
N ASP A 191 11.30 -10.25 -19.58
CA ASP A 191 12.23 -10.79 -20.56
C ASP A 191 12.37 -9.95 -21.82
N ASN A 192 11.42 -9.04 -22.07
CA ASN A 192 11.43 -8.11 -23.19
C ASN A 192 12.06 -6.75 -22.84
N PHE A 193 12.40 -6.52 -21.57
CA PHE A 193 13.00 -5.25 -21.15
C PHE A 193 14.28 -4.96 -21.93
N THR A 194 14.34 -3.78 -22.53
CA THR A 194 15.54 -3.31 -23.25
C THR A 194 16.74 -3.17 -22.32
N ASN A 195 16.49 -2.78 -21.07
CA ASN A 195 17.50 -2.68 -20.02
C ASN A 195 16.95 -3.32 -18.75
N LYS A 196 17.43 -4.52 -18.40
CA LYS A 196 17.03 -5.22 -17.18
C LYS A 196 17.62 -4.60 -15.92
N GLU A 197 18.70 -3.83 -15.99
CA GLU A 197 19.29 -3.16 -14.82
C GLU A 197 18.54 -1.90 -14.42
N ASP A 198 17.85 -1.28 -15.38
CA ASP A 198 17.04 -0.09 -15.15
C ASP A 198 15.86 -0.03 -16.13
N PRO A 199 14.76 -0.75 -15.85
CA PRO A 199 13.61 -0.78 -16.74
C PRO A 199 12.99 0.61 -16.88
N ALA A 200 12.86 1.04 -18.13
CA ALA A 200 12.40 2.38 -18.52
C ALA A 200 13.19 3.55 -17.90
N ASP A 201 14.46 3.34 -17.53
CA ASP A 201 15.37 4.37 -16.97
C ASP A 201 14.86 4.99 -15.64
N GLN A 202 13.96 4.29 -14.93
CA GLN A 202 13.27 4.82 -13.76
C GLN A 202 14.18 4.95 -12.52
N PHE A 203 15.13 4.04 -12.31
CA PHE A 203 16.09 4.17 -11.22
C PHE A 203 17.03 5.36 -11.45
N ALA A 204 17.52 5.55 -12.68
CA ALA A 204 18.31 6.72 -13.03
C ALA A 204 17.53 8.02 -12.80
N PHE A 205 16.24 8.05 -13.16
CA PHE A 205 15.35 9.16 -12.83
C PHE A 205 15.23 9.40 -11.32
N MET A 206 14.89 8.37 -10.54
CA MET A 206 14.76 8.47 -9.09
C MET A 206 16.06 8.98 -8.45
N GLN A 207 17.21 8.41 -8.82
CA GLN A 207 18.52 8.83 -8.33
C GLN A 207 18.80 10.30 -8.67
N SER A 208 18.53 10.74 -9.90
CA SER A 208 18.76 12.12 -10.33
C SER A 208 17.97 13.14 -9.50
N GLU A 209 16.71 12.86 -9.19
CA GLU A 209 15.87 13.74 -8.36
C GLU A 209 16.34 13.76 -6.90
N LEU A 210 16.76 12.62 -6.36
CA LEU A 210 17.33 12.51 -5.02
C LEU A 210 18.68 13.25 -4.90
N GLU A 211 19.57 13.10 -5.88
CA GLU A 211 20.83 13.84 -5.95
C GLU A 211 20.60 15.35 -6.04
N THR A 212 19.62 15.77 -6.84
CA THR A 212 19.23 17.18 -6.96
C THR A 212 18.75 17.71 -5.61
N ALA A 213 17.96 16.94 -4.88
CA ALA A 213 17.51 17.33 -3.55
C ALA A 213 18.64 17.39 -2.52
N SER A 214 19.58 16.44 -2.56
CA SER A 214 20.76 16.44 -1.69
C SER A 214 21.65 17.67 -1.95
N LYS A 215 21.86 18.03 -3.22
CA LYS A 215 22.57 19.26 -3.60
C LYS A 215 21.85 20.51 -3.11
N CYS A 216 20.54 20.59 -3.30
CA CYS A 216 19.70 21.71 -2.81
C CYS A 216 19.72 21.84 -1.28
N ARG A 217 19.75 20.73 -0.55
CA ARG A 217 19.85 20.76 0.92
C ARG A 217 21.20 21.31 1.38
N LYS A 218 22.29 20.91 0.73
CA LYS A 218 23.65 21.39 1.04
C LYS A 218 23.87 22.84 0.62
N GLN A 219 23.26 23.26 -0.49
CA GLN A 219 23.36 24.60 -1.06
C GLN A 219 21.97 25.09 -1.49
N PRO A 220 21.18 25.66 -0.56
CA PRO A 220 19.82 26.11 -0.84
C PRO A 220 19.81 27.21 -1.92
N SER A 221 18.92 27.07 -2.89
CA SER A 221 18.68 28.07 -3.93
C SER A 221 17.17 28.29 -4.15
N PRO A 222 16.74 29.48 -4.60
CA PRO A 222 15.34 29.74 -4.86
C PRO A 222 14.76 28.73 -5.87
N GLY A 223 13.64 28.09 -5.51
CA GLY A 223 12.93 27.15 -6.38
C GLY A 223 13.46 25.72 -6.38
N CYS A 224 14.53 25.39 -5.64
CA CYS A 224 14.98 24.01 -5.50
C CYS A 224 14.21 23.26 -4.39
N SER A 225 14.13 21.94 -4.49
CA SER A 225 13.52 21.09 -3.45
C SER A 225 14.54 20.35 -2.62
N GLN A 226 14.39 20.43 -1.30
CA GLN A 226 15.25 19.74 -0.34
C GLN A 226 14.66 18.41 0.14
N THR A 227 13.42 18.12 -0.25
CA THR A 227 12.67 16.93 0.13
C THR A 227 12.02 16.30 -1.09
N VAL A 228 12.14 14.98 -1.17
CA VAL A 228 11.53 14.14 -2.21
C VAL A 228 10.61 13.12 -1.53
N HIS A 229 9.34 13.13 -1.89
CA HIS A 229 8.37 12.11 -1.51
C HIS A 229 8.28 11.06 -2.61
N ILE A 230 8.01 9.81 -2.25
CA ILE A 230 7.87 8.70 -3.18
C ILE A 230 6.48 8.10 -3.03
N VAL A 231 5.78 7.97 -4.14
CA VAL A 231 4.48 7.32 -4.21
C VAL A 231 4.53 6.30 -5.34
N ALA A 232 4.13 5.07 -5.05
CA ALA A 232 4.02 4.01 -6.06
C ALA A 232 2.95 3.00 -5.65
N HIS A 233 2.75 1.97 -6.46
CA HIS A 233 1.81 0.90 -6.12
C HIS A 233 2.43 -0.15 -5.21
N ILE A 234 3.37 -0.93 -5.74
CA ILE A 234 4.04 -2.04 -5.06
C ILE A 234 5.22 -1.51 -4.24
N ALA A 235 5.24 -1.83 -2.95
CA ALA A 235 6.31 -1.48 -2.01
C ALA A 235 7.50 -2.46 -2.06
N PRO A 236 8.71 -2.03 -1.65
CA PRO A 236 9.80 -2.96 -1.38
C PRO A 236 9.51 -3.81 -0.14
N GLY A 237 10.19 -4.96 -0.03
CA GLY A 237 10.02 -5.90 1.07
C GLY A 237 9.05 -7.05 0.79
N ALA A 238 8.56 -7.63 1.88
CA ALA A 238 7.76 -8.86 1.86
C ALA A 238 6.30 -8.59 2.23
N PHE A 239 5.40 -9.45 1.78
CA PHE A 239 4.00 -9.40 2.20
C PHE A 239 3.86 -9.91 3.64
N GLU A 240 3.28 -9.11 4.53
CA GLU A 240 3.23 -9.40 5.97
C GLU A 240 2.31 -10.58 6.33
N ARG A 241 1.31 -10.86 5.48
CA ARG A 241 0.34 -11.95 5.70
C ARG A 241 0.73 -13.29 5.10
N THR A 242 1.60 -13.29 4.08
CA THR A 242 2.03 -14.50 3.39
C THR A 242 3.53 -14.69 3.55
N PRO A 243 3.99 -15.47 4.54
CA PRO A 243 5.41 -15.71 4.77
C PRO A 243 6.11 -16.27 3.53
N ASN A 244 7.37 -15.87 3.33
CA ASN A 244 8.18 -16.21 2.15
C ASN A 244 7.68 -15.62 0.82
N PHE A 245 6.76 -14.66 0.86
CA PHE A 245 6.24 -14.01 -0.34
C PHE A 245 6.79 -12.59 -0.49
N THR A 246 7.38 -12.31 -1.65
CA THR A 246 7.98 -11.01 -1.99
C THR A 246 7.53 -10.57 -3.38
N TRP A 247 7.35 -9.25 -3.54
CA TRP A 247 6.80 -8.69 -4.79
C TRP A 247 7.89 -8.25 -5.76
N PHE A 248 8.86 -7.45 -5.31
CA PHE A 248 9.97 -7.03 -6.18
C PHE A 248 10.88 -8.19 -6.49
N ARG A 249 11.49 -8.18 -7.68
CA ARG A 249 12.66 -9.01 -7.95
C ARG A 249 13.82 -8.58 -7.06
N ASP A 250 14.59 -9.54 -6.57
CA ASP A 250 15.73 -9.33 -5.68
C ASP A 250 16.64 -8.14 -6.05
N PRO A 251 17.18 -8.04 -7.29
CA PRO A 251 18.05 -6.92 -7.66
C PRO A 251 17.34 -5.56 -7.62
N TYR A 252 16.03 -5.53 -7.89
CA TYR A 252 15.25 -4.28 -7.84
C TYR A 252 14.92 -3.87 -6.42
N ASN A 253 14.61 -4.84 -5.54
CA ASN A 253 14.44 -4.57 -4.11
C ASN A 253 15.74 -4.02 -3.50
N GLU A 254 16.87 -4.67 -3.78
CA GLU A 254 18.18 -4.21 -3.32
C GLU A 254 18.52 -2.80 -3.83
N LYS A 255 18.34 -2.54 -5.13
CA LYS A 255 18.64 -1.23 -5.73
C LYS A 255 17.73 -0.12 -5.18
N PHE A 256 16.44 -0.40 -5.01
CA PHE A 256 15.49 0.55 -4.42
C PHE A 256 15.84 0.89 -2.96
N LEU A 257 16.13 -0.13 -2.14
CA LEU A 257 16.52 0.06 -0.75
C LEU A 257 17.87 0.77 -0.64
N LYS A 258 18.83 0.48 -1.54
CA LYS A 258 20.10 1.18 -1.59
C LYS A 258 19.92 2.69 -1.83
N LEU A 259 19.12 3.08 -2.83
CA LEU A 259 18.81 4.50 -3.06
C LEU A 259 18.09 5.12 -1.86
N THR A 260 17.19 4.37 -1.23
CA THR A 260 16.49 4.84 -0.03
C THR A 260 17.44 5.11 1.13
N VAL A 261 18.41 4.23 1.36
CA VAL A 261 19.43 4.38 2.41
C VAL A 261 20.41 5.51 2.08
N ASP A 262 20.92 5.55 0.85
CA ASP A 262 21.93 6.53 0.41
C ASP A 262 21.40 7.97 0.45
N TYR A 263 20.08 8.16 0.26
CA TYR A 263 19.40 9.46 0.23
C TYR A 263 18.36 9.62 1.34
N ALA A 264 18.48 8.86 2.44
CA ALA A 264 17.51 8.84 3.53
C ALA A 264 17.26 10.22 4.15
N ASP A 265 18.25 11.13 4.11
CA ASP A 265 18.12 12.48 4.63
C ASP A 265 17.13 13.32 3.81
N VAL A 266 17.11 13.19 2.48
CA VAL A 266 16.23 13.98 1.60
C VAL A 266 14.90 13.32 1.26
N ILE A 267 14.75 12.02 1.55
CA ILE A 267 13.47 11.32 1.37
C ILE A 267 12.52 11.69 2.51
N GLY A 268 11.33 12.16 2.16
CA GLY A 268 10.22 12.38 3.10
C GLY A 268 9.29 11.16 3.13
N MET A 269 8.00 11.39 2.86
CA MET A 269 6.99 10.33 2.75
C MET A 269 7.30 9.27 1.68
N MET A 270 6.96 8.02 1.99
CA MET A 270 6.96 6.87 1.09
C MET A 270 5.63 6.13 1.22
N ILE A 271 4.74 6.27 0.22
CA ILE A 271 3.34 5.84 0.30
C ILE A 271 2.98 4.87 -0.83
N PHE A 272 2.37 3.73 -0.47
CA PHE A 272 2.12 2.58 -1.35
C PHE A 272 0.72 1.96 -1.12
N GLY A 273 0.35 0.99 -1.98
CA GLY A 273 -0.89 0.21 -1.91
C GLY A 273 -0.61 -1.30 -2.04
N HIS A 274 -1.30 -1.98 -2.96
CA HIS A 274 -1.08 -3.35 -3.42
C HIS A 274 -1.39 -4.49 -2.43
N HIS A 275 -1.03 -4.35 -1.15
CA HIS A 275 -1.27 -5.43 -0.18
C HIS A 275 -2.75 -5.56 0.18
N HIS A 276 -3.55 -4.52 -0.06
CA HIS A 276 -4.92 -4.30 0.42
C HIS A 276 -5.05 -4.19 1.95
N THR A 277 -3.94 -4.24 2.67
CA THR A 277 -3.88 -4.26 4.13
C THR A 277 -3.28 -2.98 4.69
N ASP A 278 -3.60 -2.70 5.96
CA ASP A 278 -2.99 -1.62 6.71
C ASP A 278 -1.66 -2.09 7.31
N THR A 279 -0.53 -1.64 6.75
CA THR A 279 0.79 -1.98 7.29
C THR A 279 1.85 -0.94 6.96
N PHE A 280 3.04 -1.11 7.53
CA PHE A 280 4.21 -0.29 7.29
C PHE A 280 5.49 -1.12 7.45
N HIS A 281 6.56 -0.74 6.76
CA HIS A 281 7.87 -1.41 6.84
C HIS A 281 8.96 -0.42 7.21
N LEU A 282 9.92 -0.84 8.05
CA LEU A 282 11.16 -0.12 8.27
C LEU A 282 12.19 -0.44 7.18
N VAL A 283 12.98 0.57 6.82
CA VAL A 283 14.16 0.43 5.97
C VAL A 283 15.40 0.66 6.84
N LYS A 284 16.31 -0.31 6.83
CA LYS A 284 17.52 -0.31 7.66
C LYS A 284 18.79 -0.25 6.82
N ASP A 285 19.77 0.53 7.26
CA ASP A 285 21.12 0.57 6.69
C ASP A 285 21.89 -0.74 6.93
N ALA A 286 23.13 -0.82 6.44
CA ALA A 286 24.00 -1.99 6.61
C ALA A 286 24.36 -2.30 8.07
N ASN A 287 24.29 -1.31 8.97
CA ASN A 287 24.54 -1.47 10.40
C ASN A 287 23.30 -1.93 11.17
N GLY A 288 22.15 -2.05 10.51
CA GLY A 288 20.88 -2.41 11.14
C GLY A 288 20.13 -1.23 11.76
N THR A 289 20.57 0.00 11.50
CA THR A 289 19.89 1.22 11.96
C THR A 289 18.75 1.54 11.01
N ALA A 290 17.54 1.75 11.54
CA ALA A 290 16.42 2.22 10.72
C ALA A 290 16.70 3.66 10.26
N VAL A 291 16.52 3.92 8.96
CA VAL A 291 16.78 5.23 8.33
C VAL A 291 15.54 5.81 7.64
N GLN A 292 14.56 4.96 7.32
CA GLN A 292 13.32 5.34 6.65
C GLN A 292 12.19 4.36 7.00
N PHE A 293 10.94 4.72 6.66
CA PHE A 293 9.80 3.81 6.74
C PHE A 293 8.84 4.00 5.57
N VAL A 294 8.16 2.92 5.20
CA VAL A 294 7.21 2.84 4.08
C VAL A 294 5.80 2.61 4.63
N LEU A 295 4.80 3.30 4.09
CA LEU A 295 3.40 3.15 4.49
C LEU A 295 2.59 2.51 3.37
N MET A 296 1.81 1.47 3.70
CA MET A 296 0.88 0.82 2.80
C MET A 296 -0.55 1.10 3.26
N SER A 297 -1.40 1.54 2.33
CA SER A 297 -2.83 1.77 2.59
C SER A 297 -3.64 0.50 2.32
N PRO A 298 -4.72 0.26 3.08
CA PRO A 298 -5.70 -0.74 2.71
C PRO A 298 -6.47 -0.37 1.44
N ALA A 299 -7.16 -1.36 0.89
CA ALA A 299 -7.92 -1.26 -0.36
C ALA A 299 -9.38 -0.84 -0.16
N VAL A 300 -9.99 -0.35 -1.23
CA VAL A 300 -11.46 -0.26 -1.33
C VAL A 300 -12.05 -1.63 -1.66
N THR A 301 -11.39 -2.46 -2.48
CA THR A 301 -11.85 -3.83 -2.71
C THR A 301 -11.84 -4.63 -1.41
N PRO A 302 -12.88 -5.42 -1.11
CA PRO A 302 -12.92 -6.32 0.03
C PRO A 302 -12.37 -7.72 -0.30
N TRP A 303 -11.85 -7.93 -1.51
CA TRP A 303 -11.56 -9.24 -2.07
C TRP A 303 -10.67 -10.10 -1.17
N PHE A 304 -11.12 -11.34 -0.96
CA PHE A 304 -10.41 -12.38 -0.25
C PHE A 304 -9.35 -12.95 -1.17
N SER A 305 -8.09 -12.72 -0.81
CA SER A 305 -6.96 -13.16 -1.61
C SER A 305 -6.78 -14.67 -1.59
N SER A 306 -6.48 -15.23 -2.76
CA SER A 306 -6.12 -16.64 -2.92
C SER A 306 -4.73 -16.99 -2.37
N LEU A 307 -3.93 -15.99 -1.98
CA LEU A 307 -2.65 -16.21 -1.31
C LEU A 307 -2.85 -16.72 0.11
N ASN A 308 -2.05 -17.72 0.49
CA ASN A 308 -2.19 -18.39 1.77
C ASN A 308 -1.89 -17.44 2.95
N GLY A 309 -2.89 -17.20 3.81
CA GLY A 309 -2.79 -16.30 4.96
C GLY A 309 -3.21 -14.85 4.69
N ALA A 310 -3.42 -14.47 3.42
CA ALA A 310 -3.77 -13.12 3.03
C ALA A 310 -5.17 -12.69 3.49
N GLY A 311 -6.20 -13.52 3.29
CA GLY A 311 -7.57 -13.19 3.72
C GLY A 311 -8.16 -11.98 3.00
N ALA A 312 -9.11 -11.31 3.65
CA ALA A 312 -9.81 -10.13 3.14
C ALA A 312 -9.59 -8.89 4.04
N ASN A 313 -10.26 -7.81 3.69
CA ASN A 313 -10.33 -6.57 4.46
C ASN A 313 -11.73 -5.94 4.29
N ASN A 314 -12.13 -5.07 5.21
CA ASN A 314 -13.21 -4.15 4.91
C ASN A 314 -12.74 -3.06 3.91
N PRO A 315 -13.65 -2.50 3.09
CA PRO A 315 -13.35 -1.37 2.24
C PRO A 315 -12.88 -0.16 3.07
N ALA A 316 -11.75 0.42 2.67
CA ALA A 316 -11.13 1.54 3.38
C ALA A 316 -10.43 2.55 2.46
N PHE A 317 -10.15 3.72 3.03
CA PHE A 317 -9.25 4.73 2.46
C PHE A 317 -8.55 5.49 3.59
N ARG A 318 -7.51 6.26 3.27
CA ARG A 318 -6.66 6.90 4.28
C ARG A 318 -6.45 8.38 4.05
N LEU A 319 -6.44 9.15 5.14
CA LEU A 319 -6.05 10.56 5.19
C LEU A 319 -4.73 10.72 5.94
N TYR A 320 -3.78 11.41 5.32
CA TYR A 320 -2.56 11.85 5.96
C TYR A 320 -2.67 13.33 6.29
N ASP A 321 -2.48 13.68 7.56
CA ASP A 321 -2.18 15.05 7.98
C ASP A 321 -0.65 15.16 8.06
N ALA A 322 -0.04 15.59 6.96
CA ALA A 322 1.40 15.51 6.73
C ALA A 322 2.06 16.89 6.74
N ASN A 323 3.35 16.95 7.00
CA ASN A 323 4.17 18.14 6.80
C ASN A 323 5.03 17.96 5.54
N TYR A 324 5.43 19.07 4.91
CA TYR A 324 6.29 19.03 3.71
C TYR A 324 7.67 18.36 3.93
N ASP A 325 8.11 18.18 5.18
CA ASP A 325 9.35 17.44 5.47
C ASP A 325 9.16 15.90 5.49
N GLY A 326 7.92 15.43 5.38
CA GLY A 326 7.54 14.03 5.39
C GLY A 326 7.22 13.45 6.77
N THR A 327 7.17 14.27 7.81
CA THR A 327 6.58 13.89 9.11
C THR A 327 5.05 14.02 9.06
N PHE A 328 4.34 13.32 9.95
CA PHE A 328 2.88 13.40 10.01
C PHE A 328 2.40 13.91 11.36
N ASN A 329 1.43 14.84 11.34
CA ASN A 329 0.68 15.24 12.53
C ASN A 329 -0.25 14.13 12.98
N ASP A 330 -0.86 13.40 12.04
CA ASP A 330 -1.59 12.15 12.26
C ASP A 330 -1.86 11.41 10.92
N ILE A 331 -2.28 10.16 11.02
CA ILE A 331 -2.76 9.34 9.90
C ILE A 331 -4.11 8.75 10.33
N THR A 332 -5.16 8.94 9.53
CA THR A 332 -6.50 8.43 9.83
C THR A 332 -6.95 7.47 8.74
N THR A 333 -7.27 6.24 9.12
CA THR A 333 -7.94 5.28 8.22
C THR A 333 -9.45 5.38 8.42
N TYR A 334 -10.20 5.38 7.33
CA TYR A 334 -11.65 5.31 7.32
C TYR A 334 -12.08 3.99 6.69
N TYR A 335 -13.13 3.39 7.24
CA TYR A 335 -13.63 2.12 6.73
C TYR A 335 -15.15 2.04 6.81
N VAL A 336 -15.70 1.03 6.13
CA VAL A 336 -17.09 0.62 6.31
C VAL A 336 -17.16 -0.89 6.53
N ASN A 337 -17.96 -1.34 7.50
CA ASN A 337 -18.24 -2.77 7.63
C ASN A 337 -19.13 -3.21 6.45
N LEU A 338 -18.58 -3.99 5.53
CA LEU A 338 -19.28 -4.42 4.32
C LEU A 338 -20.54 -5.26 4.63
N THR A 339 -20.49 -6.08 5.68
CA THR A 339 -21.63 -6.89 6.11
C THR A 339 -22.79 -6.00 6.55
N GLU A 340 -22.51 -4.98 7.36
CA GLU A 340 -23.51 -4.01 7.81
C GLU A 340 -24.01 -3.12 6.68
N LEU A 341 -23.13 -2.74 5.75
CA LEU A 341 -23.48 -1.94 4.57
C LEU A 341 -24.49 -2.69 3.68
N ASN A 342 -24.27 -3.98 3.46
CA ASN A 342 -25.19 -4.80 2.69
C ASN A 342 -26.52 -5.06 3.44
N ALA A 343 -26.48 -5.19 4.77
CA ALA A 343 -27.68 -5.43 5.57
C ALA A 343 -28.55 -4.18 5.78
N SER A 344 -27.97 -2.98 5.88
CA SER A 344 -28.67 -1.74 6.23
C SER A 344 -28.09 -0.51 5.52
N PRO A 345 -28.10 -0.46 4.17
CA PRO A 345 -27.36 0.54 3.39
C PRO A 345 -27.79 1.99 3.61
N SER A 346 -29.01 2.23 4.07
CA SER A 346 -29.49 3.58 4.40
C SER A 346 -28.94 4.12 5.72
N ASN A 347 -28.43 3.24 6.59
CA ASN A 347 -27.96 3.59 7.94
C ASN A 347 -26.46 3.34 8.14
N THR A 348 -25.77 2.80 7.14
CA THR A 348 -24.34 2.48 7.21
C THR A 348 -23.54 3.45 6.34
N SER A 349 -22.52 4.08 6.92
CA SER A 349 -21.61 5.04 6.28
C SER A 349 -20.17 4.67 6.58
N PHE A 350 -19.20 5.26 5.86
CA PHE A 350 -17.81 5.16 6.30
C PHE A 350 -17.64 5.92 7.63
N LEU A 351 -16.86 5.34 8.52
CA LEU A 351 -16.51 5.90 9.82
C LEU A 351 -14.99 5.94 9.96
N SER A 352 -14.49 6.79 10.85
CA SER A 352 -13.08 6.74 11.24
C SER A 352 -12.83 5.40 11.93
N GLU A 353 -11.94 4.61 11.36
CA GLU A 353 -11.49 3.35 11.95
C GLU A 353 -10.59 3.66 13.15
N TYR A 354 -9.52 4.42 12.90
CA TYR A 354 -8.61 4.88 13.93
C TYR A 354 -7.78 6.10 13.49
N SER A 355 -7.31 6.85 14.49
CA SER A 355 -6.17 7.76 14.38
C SER A 355 -4.91 6.98 14.76
N PHE A 356 -3.87 7.03 13.93
CA PHE A 356 -2.62 6.28 14.14
C PHE A 356 -1.95 6.69 15.45
N LYS A 357 -1.92 7.98 15.76
CA LYS A 357 -1.40 8.44 17.06
C LYS A 357 -2.26 7.98 18.22
N GLY A 358 -3.58 8.03 18.07
CA GLY A 358 -4.52 7.59 19.10
C GLY A 358 -4.37 6.10 19.40
N ALA A 359 -4.42 5.27 18.36
CA ALA A 359 -4.32 3.81 18.46
C ALA A 359 -3.00 3.35 19.09
N TYR A 360 -1.89 4.00 18.73
CA TYR A 360 -0.56 3.58 19.15
C TYR A 360 0.06 4.48 20.22
N ASN A 361 -0.70 5.40 20.81
CA ASN A 361 -0.26 6.33 21.86
C ASN A 361 1.05 7.07 21.52
N ILE A 362 1.17 7.55 20.28
CA ILE A 362 2.36 8.28 19.81
C ILE A 362 2.27 9.74 20.26
N LYS A 363 3.25 10.18 21.04
CA LYS A 363 3.38 11.57 21.52
C LYS A 363 4.19 12.38 20.50
N GLY A 364 3.59 13.44 19.94
CA GLY A 364 4.26 14.32 18.97
C GLY A 364 3.96 13.93 17.51
N LEU A 365 4.92 14.18 16.61
CA LEU A 365 4.80 13.83 15.19
C LEU A 365 5.07 12.35 14.98
N ILE A 366 4.38 11.75 14.00
CA ILE A 366 4.76 10.45 13.44
C ILE A 366 5.98 10.71 12.55
N ASN A 367 7.14 10.25 13.03
CA ASN A 367 8.43 10.30 12.34
C ASN A 367 9.13 8.96 12.51
N LEU A 368 10.33 8.81 11.94
CA LEU A 368 11.08 7.55 12.01
C LEU A 368 11.30 7.05 13.45
N SER A 369 11.59 7.94 14.40
CA SER A 369 11.79 7.54 15.80
C SER A 369 10.51 6.98 16.42
N ALA A 370 9.35 7.57 16.12
CA ALA A 370 8.06 7.07 16.59
C ALA A 370 7.73 5.71 15.96
N MET A 371 8.06 5.51 14.68
CA MET A 371 7.84 4.24 13.98
C MET A 371 8.74 3.14 14.53
N VAL A 372 10.02 3.43 14.80
CA VAL A 372 10.95 2.47 15.43
C VAL A 372 10.48 2.08 16.83
N ASP A 373 10.07 3.04 17.65
CA ASP A 373 9.49 2.76 18.97
C ASP A 373 8.23 1.89 18.86
N LEU A 374 7.36 2.18 17.89
CA LEU A 374 6.16 1.39 17.67
C LEU A 374 6.48 -0.07 17.29
N VAL A 375 7.43 -0.32 16.38
CA VAL A 375 7.86 -1.69 16.05
C VAL A 375 8.36 -2.43 17.28
N GLU A 376 9.17 -1.76 18.11
CA GLU A 376 9.68 -2.36 19.35
C GLU A 376 8.58 -2.66 20.36
N ARG A 377 7.55 -1.80 20.44
CA ARG A 377 6.37 -2.05 21.28
C ARG A 377 5.52 -3.19 20.73
N ILE A 378 5.26 -3.25 19.42
CA ILE A 378 4.51 -4.34 18.78
C ILE A 378 5.18 -5.70 19.07
N LYS A 379 6.51 -5.77 19.02
CA LYS A 379 7.27 -7.00 19.31
C LYS A 379 7.19 -7.45 20.78
N LYS A 380 6.94 -6.54 21.72
CA LYS A 380 7.03 -6.78 23.18
C LYS A 380 5.68 -6.80 23.89
N ASP A 381 4.68 -6.11 23.35
CA ASP A 381 3.38 -5.93 23.96
C ASP A 381 2.28 -6.54 23.08
N ARG A 382 1.67 -7.62 23.60
CA ARG A 382 0.61 -8.36 22.91
C ARG A 382 -0.63 -7.51 22.66
N ALA A 383 -0.94 -6.52 23.50
CA ALA A 383 -2.08 -5.64 23.29
C ALA A 383 -1.83 -4.72 22.08
N VAL A 384 -0.63 -4.15 21.97
CA VAL A 384 -0.25 -3.30 20.83
C VAL A 384 -0.23 -4.12 19.53
N LEU A 385 0.31 -5.34 19.57
CA LEU A 385 0.24 -6.25 18.43
C LEU A 385 -1.20 -6.59 18.05
N SER A 386 -2.08 -6.88 19.01
CA SER A 386 -3.50 -7.17 18.74
C SER A 386 -4.22 -5.99 18.10
N THR A 387 -3.91 -4.76 18.52
CA THR A 387 -4.40 -3.53 17.88
C THR A 387 -3.93 -3.46 16.43
N TYR A 388 -2.63 -3.67 16.18
CA TYR A 388 -2.08 -3.70 14.83
C TYR A 388 -2.74 -4.76 13.94
N ILE A 389 -2.87 -6.01 14.42
CA ILE A 389 -3.53 -7.09 13.66
C ILE A 389 -4.99 -6.76 13.35
N SER A 390 -5.69 -6.08 14.26
CA SER A 390 -7.08 -5.68 14.02
C SER A 390 -7.20 -4.68 12.88
N TYR A 391 -6.32 -3.68 12.84
CA TYR A 391 -6.32 -2.68 11.78
C TYR A 391 -5.71 -3.18 10.47
N ASN A 392 -4.77 -4.13 10.55
CA ASN A 392 -4.18 -4.73 9.35
C ASN A 392 -5.25 -5.28 8.40
N SER A 393 -6.33 -5.89 8.92
CA SER A 393 -7.48 -6.39 8.15
C SER A 393 -8.66 -5.42 8.07
N VAL A 394 -8.45 -4.17 8.46
CA VAL A 394 -9.51 -3.17 8.52
C VAL A 394 -10.70 -3.68 9.34
N LEU A 395 -10.42 -4.26 10.51
CA LEU A 395 -11.38 -4.89 11.41
C LEU A 395 -12.15 -6.09 10.83
N TRP A 396 -11.72 -6.64 9.70
CA TRP A 396 -12.31 -7.85 9.13
C TRP A 396 -11.76 -9.12 9.80
N ASP A 397 -12.61 -9.87 10.48
CA ASP A 397 -12.31 -11.15 11.15
C ASP A 397 -10.91 -11.22 11.79
N PRO A 398 -10.55 -10.25 12.66
CA PRO A 398 -9.18 -10.12 13.12
C PRO A 398 -8.80 -11.31 14.01
N LYS A 399 -7.81 -12.09 13.55
CA LYS A 399 -7.29 -13.26 14.25
C LYS A 399 -5.80 -13.10 14.47
N MET A 400 -5.37 -13.36 15.70
CA MET A 400 -3.95 -13.37 16.04
C MET A 400 -3.22 -14.44 15.22
N PRO A 401 -2.22 -14.06 14.40
CA PRO A 401 -1.42 -15.04 13.69
C PRO A 401 -0.51 -15.79 14.67
N VAL A 402 -0.13 -17.00 14.28
CA VAL A 402 0.73 -17.90 15.05
C VAL A 402 1.89 -18.38 14.20
N ASP A 403 2.94 -18.90 14.86
CA ASP A 403 4.10 -19.53 14.22
C ASP A 403 4.70 -18.66 13.09
N ILE A 404 4.89 -19.24 11.91
CA ILE A 404 5.47 -18.56 10.74
C ILE A 404 4.66 -17.34 10.29
N TYR A 405 3.34 -17.30 10.51
CA TYR A 405 2.51 -16.15 10.14
C TYR A 405 2.71 -14.97 11.09
N LEU A 406 2.94 -15.24 12.38
CA LEU A 406 3.38 -14.20 13.32
C LEU A 406 4.77 -13.69 12.91
N GLY A 407 5.65 -14.59 12.49
CA GLY A 407 6.95 -14.24 11.90
C GLY A 407 6.80 -13.37 10.65
N GLY A 408 5.85 -13.68 9.75
CA GLY A 408 5.55 -12.88 8.56
C GLY A 408 5.28 -11.42 8.89
N GLN A 409 4.39 -11.19 9.88
CA GLN A 409 4.01 -9.86 10.34
C GLN A 409 5.17 -9.08 10.95
N LEU A 410 5.89 -9.69 11.89
CA LEU A 410 6.96 -9.01 12.63
C LEU A 410 8.21 -8.79 11.76
N CYS A 411 8.57 -9.77 10.94
CA CYS A 411 9.77 -9.71 10.13
C CYS A 411 9.63 -8.79 8.91
N SER A 412 8.46 -8.73 8.25
CA SER A 412 8.26 -7.78 7.14
C SER A 412 8.25 -6.33 7.61
N MET A 413 7.63 -6.07 8.77
CA MET A 413 7.60 -4.75 9.40
C MET A 413 9.01 -4.25 9.74
N GLU A 414 9.90 -5.15 10.16
CA GLU A 414 11.24 -4.77 10.59
C GLU A 414 12.30 -4.78 9.47
N PHE A 415 12.14 -5.64 8.45
CA PHE A 415 13.16 -5.89 7.43
C PHE A 415 12.58 -5.89 6.01
N ALA A 416 12.75 -4.78 5.31
CA ALA A 416 12.42 -4.69 3.88
C ALA A 416 13.45 -5.40 2.96
N ASP A 417 14.68 -5.66 3.43
CA ASP A 417 15.64 -6.46 2.66
C ASP A 417 15.43 -7.96 2.87
N TYR A 418 15.52 -8.71 1.77
CA TYR A 418 15.20 -10.13 1.77
C TYR A 418 16.15 -10.97 2.66
N PRO A 419 17.48 -10.75 2.68
CA PRO A 419 18.36 -11.53 3.54
C PRO A 419 18.01 -11.44 5.04
N ARG A 420 17.80 -10.23 5.58
CA ARG A 420 17.40 -10.08 7.00
C ARG A 420 15.97 -10.52 7.25
N TYR A 421 15.05 -10.31 6.31
CA TYR A 421 13.69 -10.85 6.39
C TYR A 421 13.70 -12.38 6.56
N TYR A 422 14.39 -13.11 5.68
CA TYR A 422 14.45 -14.58 5.76
C TYR A 422 15.18 -15.08 7.01
N SER A 423 16.24 -14.38 7.44
CA SER A 423 16.94 -14.67 8.70
C SER A 423 16.04 -14.50 9.93
N CYS A 424 15.22 -13.44 9.96
CA CYS A 424 14.21 -13.23 10.98
C CYS A 424 13.14 -14.33 10.94
N LEU A 425 12.59 -14.62 9.76
CA LEU A 425 11.50 -15.57 9.58
C LEU A 425 11.88 -17.00 10.00
N ALA A 426 13.14 -17.41 9.79
CA ALA A 426 13.65 -18.72 10.18
C ALA A 426 13.51 -19.01 11.70
N GLN A 427 13.45 -17.97 12.53
CA GLN A 427 13.26 -18.09 13.98
C GLN A 427 11.83 -18.53 14.35
N TYR A 428 10.86 -18.35 13.45
CA TYR A 428 9.46 -18.73 13.62
C TYR A 428 9.11 -20.08 12.98
N ASN A 429 10.00 -20.64 12.16
CA ASN A 429 9.87 -21.99 11.61
C ASN A 429 10.27 -23.09 12.61
N SER A 430 11.13 -22.77 13.57
CA SER A 430 11.77 -23.73 14.47
C SER A 430 10.99 -24.00 15.76
N SER A 431 9.93 -23.22 16.02
CA SER A 431 9.07 -23.33 17.21
C SER A 431 8.23 -24.63 17.21
N ALA A 432 7.84 -25.13 16.03
CA ALA A 432 7.10 -26.37 15.88
C ALA A 432 7.94 -27.63 16.19
N LEU A 433 9.26 -27.59 15.91
CA LEU A 433 10.17 -28.70 16.18
C LEU A 433 10.57 -28.79 17.65
N HIS A 434 10.76 -27.66 18.34
CA HIS A 434 11.14 -27.67 19.76
C HIS A 434 10.04 -28.24 20.67
N GLY A 435 8.77 -27.97 20.37
CA GLY A 435 7.64 -28.57 21.10
C GLY A 435 7.58 -30.10 20.93
N PHE A 436 7.84 -30.59 19.73
CA PHE A 436 7.84 -32.03 19.44
C PHE A 436 9.00 -32.77 20.11
N TYR A 437 10.21 -32.18 20.11
CA TYR A 437 11.37 -32.76 20.81
C TYR A 437 11.21 -32.73 22.33
N MET A 438 10.65 -31.67 22.92
CA MET A 438 10.35 -31.61 24.35
C MET A 438 9.37 -32.70 24.77
N VAL A 439 8.27 -32.89 24.02
CA VAL A 439 7.29 -33.94 24.31
C VAL A 439 7.90 -35.33 24.18
N MET A 440 8.72 -35.57 23.16
CA MET A 440 9.42 -36.85 22.99
C MET A 440 10.44 -37.12 24.11
N VAL A 441 11.18 -36.11 24.56
CA VAL A 441 12.14 -36.24 25.67
C VAL A 441 11.42 -36.49 26.99
N VAL A 442 10.29 -35.83 27.25
CA VAL A 442 9.47 -36.08 28.44
C VAL A 442 8.86 -37.49 28.40
N LEU A 443 8.33 -37.93 27.26
CA LEU A 443 7.79 -39.29 27.10
C LEU A 443 8.87 -40.36 27.24
N LEU A 444 10.07 -40.14 26.71
CA LEU A 444 11.23 -41.02 26.90
C LEU A 444 11.70 -41.06 28.35
N ALA A 445 11.70 -39.92 29.06
CA ALA A 445 12.08 -39.85 30.46
C ALA A 445 11.08 -40.59 31.37
N VAL A 446 9.78 -40.46 31.10
CA VAL A 446 8.71 -41.20 31.81
C VAL A 446 8.80 -42.71 31.53
N TRP A 447 9.03 -43.09 30.27
CA TRP A 447 9.18 -44.49 29.89
C TRP A 447 10.44 -45.14 30.51
N LEU A 448 11.55 -44.40 30.61
CA LEU A 448 12.76 -44.85 31.28
C LEU A 448 12.61 -44.96 32.80
N SER A 449 11.83 -44.09 33.45
CA SER A 449 11.54 -44.22 34.89
C SER A 449 10.66 -45.43 35.20
N ASP A 450 9.72 -45.77 34.32
CA ASP A 450 8.85 -46.94 34.48
C ASP A 450 9.58 -48.28 34.24
N LEU A 451 10.72 -48.26 33.53
CA LEU A 451 11.58 -49.44 33.34
C LEU A 451 12.60 -49.68 34.45
N LEU A 452 12.86 -48.65 35.27
CA LEU A 452 13.84 -48.67 36.37
C LEU A 452 13.18 -48.78 37.75
N SER A 453 11.85 -48.89 37.80
CA SER A 453 11.05 -49.26 38.97
C SER A 453 10.53 -50.68 38.85
#